data_AF-A0A924K4B1-F1
#
_entry.id   AF-A0A924K4B1-F1
#
_cell.length_a   1.000
_cell.length_b   1.000
_cell.length_c   1.000
_cell.angle_alpha   90.00
_cell.angle_beta   90.00
_cell.angle_gamma   90.00
#
_symmetry.space_group_name_H-M   'P 1'
#
loop_
_entity.id
_entity.type
_entity.pdbx_description
1 polymer ?
#
loop_
_entity_poly.entity_id
_entity_poly.type
_entity_poly.pdbx_seq_one_letter_code
_entity_poly.pdbx_strand_id
1 'polypeptide(L)'
;HVLRNAMIPVITIMGLQFAELLAGTIVVESVFYLPGLGRLIFQSISNRDLIVVRNCVMLLAAMVVIVNFIVDVLYAVIDPRVKASDI
;
A
#
# COMPACT_ATOMS: atom_id res chain seq x y z
N HIS A 1 -17.43 4.74 -20.03
CA HIS A 1 -16.50 3.63 -20.37
C HIS A 1 -15.01 3.97 -20.29
N VAL A 2 -14.56 5.19 -20.64
CA VAL A 2 -13.13 5.56 -20.58
C VAL A 2 -12.56 5.53 -19.15
N LEU A 3 -13.33 5.98 -18.15
CA LEU A 3 -12.89 6.04 -16.75
C LEU A 3 -12.56 4.65 -16.15
N ARG A 4 -13.43 3.65 -16.37
CA ARG A 4 -13.23 2.27 -15.90
C ARG A 4 -12.03 1.59 -16.57
N ASN A 5 -11.76 1.90 -17.84
CA ASN A 5 -10.61 1.34 -18.56
C ASN A 5 -9.28 2.03 -18.19
N ALA A 6 -9.34 3.32 -17.80
CA ALA A 6 -8.19 4.07 -17.32
C ALA A 6 -7.79 3.71 -15.87
N MET A 7 -8.68 3.11 -15.08
CA MET A 7 -8.38 2.67 -13.70
C MET A 7 -7.34 1.55 -13.63
N ILE A 8 -7.33 0.62 -14.61
CA ILE A 8 -6.41 -0.52 -14.62
C ILE A 8 -4.93 -0.06 -14.64
N PRO A 9 -4.50 0.84 -15.56
CA PRO A 9 -3.12 1.33 -15.55
C PRO A 9 -2.82 2.22 -14.34
N VAL A 10 -3.77 3.02 -13.86
CA VAL A 10 -3.57 3.91 -12.71
C VAL A 10 -3.28 3.12 -11.43
N ILE A 11 -4.03 2.06 -11.16
CA ILE A 11 -3.80 1.19 -9.99
C ILE A 11 -2.44 0.49 -10.10
N THR A 12 -2.08 0.02 -11.30
CA THR A 12 -0.78 -0.61 -11.56
C THR A 12 0.38 0.34 -11.28
N ILE A 13 0.30 1.59 -11.76
CA ILE A 13 1.33 2.61 -11.53
C ILE A 13 1.42 2.98 -10.05
N MET A 14 0.27 3.17 -9.38
CA MET A 14 0.27 3.45 -7.93
C MET A 14 0.91 2.31 -7.11
N GLY A 15 0.66 1.05 -7.48
CA GLY A 15 1.30 -0.10 -6.83
C GLY A 15 2.82 -0.11 -6.99
N LEU A 16 3.32 0.21 -8.19
CA LEU A 16 4.76 0.37 -8.43
C LEU A 16 5.36 1.51 -7.60
N GLN A 17 4.72 2.68 -7.61
CA GLN A 17 5.19 3.87 -6.90
C GLN A 17 5.25 3.63 -5.38
N PHE A 18 4.24 2.94 -4.84
CA PHE A 18 4.21 2.58 -3.42
C PHE A 18 5.37 1.64 -3.04
N ALA A 19 5.70 0.66 -3.88
CA ALA A 19 6.85 -0.22 -3.67
C ALA A 19 8.18 0.55 -3.68
N GLU A 20 8.34 1.52 -4.61
CA GLU A 20 9.51 2.39 -4.66
C GLU A 20 9.66 3.25 -3.40
N LEU A 21 8.56 3.84 -2.93
CA LEU A 21 8.55 4.65 -1.69
C LEU A 21 8.91 3.81 -0.45
N LEU A 22 8.37 2.60 -0.35
CA LEU A 22 8.71 1.66 0.72
C LEU A 22 10.20 1.32 0.71
N ALA A 23 10.74 0.97 -0.46
CA ALA A 23 12.17 0.66 -0.61
C ALA A 23 13.06 1.86 -0.25
N GLY A 24 12.71 3.06 -0.71
CA GLY A 24 13.43 4.29 -0.34
C GLY A 24 13.38 4.56 1.16
N THR A 25 12.23 4.34 1.80
CA THR A 25 12.05 4.53 3.24
C THR A 25 12.92 3.57 4.05
N ILE A 26 13.03 2.29 3.66
CA ILE A 26 13.92 1.31 4.31
C ILE A 26 15.39 1.77 4.28
N VAL A 27 15.84 2.32 3.15
CA VAL A 27 17.20 2.82 3.00
C VAL A 27 17.43 4.01 3.94
N VAL A 28 16.51 4.96 4.00
CA VAL A 28 16.58 6.11 4.92
C VAL A 28 16.62 5.65 6.38
N GLU A 29 15.75 4.72 6.77
CA GLU A 29 15.72 4.14 8.13
C GLU A 29 17.06 3.49 8.50
N SER A 30 17.67 2.78 7.55
CA SER A 30 18.93 2.07 7.75
C SER A 30 20.14 3.00 7.83
N VAL A 31 20.20 4.02 6.95
CA VAL A 31 21.32 4.99 6.89
C VAL A 31 21.31 5.91 8.10
N PHE A 32 20.15 6.36 8.56
CA PHE A 32 20.02 7.29 9.69
C PHE A 32 19.79 6.59 11.05
N TYR A 33 19.85 5.27 11.10
CA TYR A 33 19.58 4.46 12.31
C TYR A 33 18.22 4.76 12.98
N LEU A 34 17.22 5.15 12.20
CA LEU A 34 15.88 5.42 12.72
C LEU A 34 15.16 4.11 13.05
N PRO A 35 14.38 4.06 14.15
CA PRO A 35 13.56 2.90 14.49
C PRO A 35 12.31 2.89 13.60
N GLY A 36 12.38 2.16 12.49
CA GLY A 36 11.28 2.06 11.54
C GLY A 36 10.88 0.61 11.21
N LEU A 37 9.66 0.47 10.67
CA LEU A 37 9.05 -0.84 10.39
C LEU A 37 9.75 -1.55 9.23
N GLY A 38 10.23 -0.80 8.24
CA GLY A 38 10.89 -1.35 7.06
C GLY A 38 12.21 -2.04 7.42
N ARG A 39 13.04 -1.34 8.21
CA ARG A 39 14.28 -1.89 8.78
C ARG A 39 14.01 -3.07 9.72
N LEU A 40 12.96 -2.99 10.55
CA LEU A 40 12.58 -4.10 11.45
C LEU A 40 12.25 -5.37 10.66
N ILE A 41 11.44 -5.26 9.59
CA ILE A 41 11.11 -6.40 8.73
C ILE A 41 12.37 -6.98 8.10
N PHE A 42 13.25 -6.14 7.56
CA PHE A 42 14.48 -6.61 6.92
C PHE A 42 15.40 -7.35 7.89
N GLN A 43 15.54 -6.81 9.12
CA GLN A 43 16.30 -7.45 10.19
C GLN A 43 15.67 -8.77 10.64
N SER A 44 14.34 -8.85 10.78
CA SER A 44 13.64 -10.08 11.15
C SER A 44 13.72 -11.15 10.07
N ILE A 45 13.73 -10.79 8.78
CA ILE A 45 14.01 -11.73 7.69
C ILE A 45 15.43 -12.29 7.81
N SER A 46 16.42 -11.42 8.03
CA SER A 46 17.82 -11.82 8.18
C SER A 46 18.03 -12.75 9.39
N ASN A 47 17.39 -12.44 10.51
CA ASN A 47 17.40 -13.24 11.74
C ASN A 47 16.48 -14.48 11.69
N ARG A 48 15.78 -14.70 10.57
CA ARG A 48 14.78 -15.77 10.39
C ARG A 48 13.68 -15.78 11.47
N ASP A 49 13.35 -14.61 12.02
CA ASP A 49 12.25 -14.45 12.96
C ASP A 49 10.93 -14.32 12.20
N LEU A 50 10.35 -15.49 11.88
CA LEU A 50 9.12 -15.58 11.10
C LEU A 50 7.90 -14.99 11.82
N ILE A 51 7.92 -14.94 13.16
CA ILE A 51 6.79 -14.41 13.94
C ILE A 51 6.70 -12.90 13.75
N VAL A 52 7.83 -12.21 13.88
CA VAL A 52 7.89 -10.75 13.70
C VAL A 52 7.60 -10.37 12.25
N VAL A 53 8.17 -11.09 11.27
CA VAL A 53 7.88 -10.86 9.85
C VAL A 53 6.38 -11.00 9.58
N ARG A 54 5.75 -12.08 10.06
CA ARG A 54 4.31 -12.30 9.86
C ARG A 54 3.48 -11.18 10.45
N ASN A 55 3.77 -10.75 11.68
CA ASN A 55 3.01 -9.69 12.34
C ASN A 55 3.16 -8.35 11.60
N CYS A 56 4.37 -8.01 11.16
CA CYS A 56 4.61 -6.80 10.38
C CYS A 56 3.91 -6.83 9.01
N VAL A 57 3.94 -7.97 8.32
CA VAL A 57 3.22 -8.14 7.03
C VAL A 57 1.71 -8.03 7.22
N MET A 58 1.15 -8.65 8.27
CA MET A 58 -0.27 -8.52 8.60
C MET A 58 -0.68 -7.07 8.87
N LEU A 59 0.15 -6.31 9.61
CA LEU A 59 -0.08 -4.89 9.86
C LEU A 59 -0.04 -4.05 8.57
N LEU A 60 0.96 -4.27 7.71
CA LEU A 60 1.05 -3.58 6.43
C LEU A 60 -0.13 -3.92 5.51
N ALA A 61 -0.53 -5.19 5.44
CA ALA A 61 -1.68 -5.61 4.66
C ALA A 61 -2.97 -4.93 5.16
N ALA A 62 -3.19 -4.91 6.48
CA ALA A 62 -4.34 -4.22 7.07
C ALA A 62 -4.34 -2.72 6.75
N MET A 63 -3.17 -2.07 6.83
CA MET A 63 -3.03 -0.65 6.48
C MET A 63 -3.36 -0.39 5.01
N VAL A 64 -2.86 -1.23 4.09
CA VAL A 64 -3.17 -1.12 2.65
C VAL A 64 -4.67 -1.29 2.40
N VAL A 65 -5.31 -2.27 3.05
CA VAL A 65 -6.76 -2.48 2.95
C VAL A 65 -7.53 -1.26 3.45
N ILE A 66 -7.14 -0.67 4.57
CA ILE A 66 -7.77 0.54 5.12
C ILE A 66 -7.60 1.73 4.16
N VAL A 67 -6.40 1.95 3.63
CA VAL A 67 -6.13 3.03 2.69
C VAL A 67 -6.96 2.85 1.41
N ASN A 68 -6.97 1.65 0.84
CA ASN A 68 -7.79 1.35 -0.34
C ASN A 68 -9.27 1.56 -0.06
N PHE A 69 -9.76 1.11 1.11
CA PHE A 69 -11.15 1.34 1.50
C PHE A 69 -11.48 2.83 1.63
N ILE A 70 -10.58 3.64 2.21
CA ILE A 70 -10.73 5.09 2.29
C ILE A 70 -10.76 5.71 0.89
N VAL A 71 -9.87 5.28 0.00
CA VAL A 71 -9.80 5.73 -1.39
C VAL A 71 -11.10 5.39 -2.13
N ASP A 72 -11.61 4.16 -1.98
CA ASP A 72 -12.88 3.72 -2.57
C ASP A 72 -14.06 4.55 -2.06
N VAL A 73 -14.11 4.84 -0.76
CA VAL A 73 -15.14 5.70 -0.14
C VAL A 73 -15.03 7.14 -0.67
N LEU A 74 -13.82 7.70 -0.74
CA LEU A 74 -13.57 9.02 -1.32
C LEU A 74 -14.03 9.08 -2.78
N TYR A 75 -13.72 8.06 -3.58
CA TYR A 75 -14.21 7.96 -4.96
C TYR A 75 -15.74 7.87 -5.01
N ALA A 76 -16.37 7.09 -4.15
CA ALA A 76 -17.82 6.97 -4.09
C ALA A 76 -18.52 8.28 -3.70
N VAL A 77 -17.87 9.13 -2.89
CA VAL A 77 -18.38 10.44 -2.46
C VAL A 77 -18.11 11.54 -3.49
N ILE A 78 -16.92 11.54 -4.09
CA ILE A 78 -16.50 12.54 -5.09
C ILE A 78 -17.19 12.30 -6.44
N ASP A 79 -17.49 11.05 -6.80
CA ASP A 79 -18.11 10.71 -8.09
C ASP A 79 -19.53 10.11 -7.92
N PRO A 80 -20.58 10.94 -7.77
CA PRO A 80 -21.96 10.47 -7.64
C PRO A 80 -22.53 9.83 -8.93
N ARG A 81 -21.76 9.79 -10.04
CA ARG A 81 -22.18 9.17 -11.32
C ARG A 81 -21.99 7.65 -11.39
N VAL A 82 -21.30 7.03 -10.44
CA VAL A 82 -21.11 5.55 -10.43
C VAL A 82 -22.41 4.80 -10.07
N LYS A 83 -23.50 5.48 -9.71
CA LYS A 83 -24.73 4.84 -9.20
C LYS A 83 -25.94 4.69 -10.11
N ALA A 84 -25.98 5.14 -11.36
CA ALA A 84 -27.20 4.94 -12.16
C ALA A 84 -27.01 5.03 -13.69
N SER A 85 -26.45 3.99 -14.31
CA SER A 85 -26.83 3.56 -15.66
C SER A 85 -25.94 2.39 -16.03
N ASP A 86 -26.54 1.21 -16.16
CA ASP A 86 -26.18 0.10 -17.06
C ASP A 86 -26.62 -1.23 -16.40
N ILE A 87 -27.94 -1.34 -16.21
CA ILE A 87 -28.66 -2.62 -16.28
C ILE A 87 -29.44 -2.58 -17.59
#